data_AF-F9MM71-F1
#
_entry.id   AF-F9MM71-F1
#
_cell.length_a   1.000
_cell.length_b   1.000
_cell.length_c   1.000
_cell.angle_alpha   90.00
_cell.angle_beta   90.00
_cell.angle_gamma   90.00
#
_symmetry.space_group_name_H-M   'P 1'
#
loop_
_entity.id
_entity.type
_entity.pdbx_description
1 polymer ?
#
loop_
_entity_poly.entity_id
_entity_poly.type
_entity_poly.pdbx_seq_one_letter_code
_entity_poly.pdbx_strand_id
1 'polypeptide(L)'
;MKCRNCDNDAVYTDGLCEQCEHHKEAQEARVMSDSERINFSGQTINEDGTIYEETKKIHPEKKASHGYIKFGIKNASWRVKLALGFLVFCMAAIIIGVIGLIVQLIPVLLVLLGVYIVYTLVKALFR
;
A
#
# COMPACT_ATOMS: atom_id res chain seq x y z
N MET A 1 11.14 27.53 53.05
CA MET A 1 12.14 28.22 52.19
C MET A 1 11.43 28.52 50.87
N LYS A 2 11.69 29.64 50.20
CA LYS A 2 11.02 29.99 48.93
C LYS A 2 11.65 29.22 47.77
N CYS A 3 10.85 28.85 46.77
CA CYS A 3 11.34 28.22 45.55
C CYS A 3 12.24 29.18 44.76
N ARG A 4 13.28 28.62 44.12
CA ARG A 4 14.23 29.39 43.31
C ARG A 4 13.62 29.96 42.02
N ASN A 5 12.57 29.34 41.50
CA ASN A 5 11.99 29.63 40.18
C ASN A 5 10.55 30.15 40.23
N CYS A 6 9.91 30.07 41.40
CA CYS A 6 8.52 30.48 41.64
C CYS A 6 8.40 31.13 43.03
N ASP A 7 7.38 31.93 43.27
CA ASP A 7 7.13 32.54 44.58
C ASP A 7 6.45 31.59 45.59
N ASN A 8 6.31 30.30 45.26
CA ASN A 8 5.74 29.30 46.15
C ASN A 8 6.80 28.75 47.12
N ASP A 9 6.33 28.03 48.13
CA ASP A 9 7.20 27.36 49.08
C ASP A 9 7.93 26.18 48.44
N ALA A 10 9.23 26.08 48.70
CA ALA A 10 10.07 24.97 48.29
C ALA A 10 9.79 23.76 49.18
N VAL A 11 9.47 22.63 48.55
CA VAL A 11 9.16 21.35 49.21
C VAL A 11 10.33 20.38 49.08
N TYR A 12 11.16 20.54 48.05
CA TYR A 12 12.23 19.61 47.69
C TYR A 12 13.62 20.11 48.10
N THR A 13 14.57 19.17 48.21
CA THR A 13 15.94 19.42 48.69
C THR A 13 16.78 20.25 47.72
N ASP A 14 16.36 20.35 46.46
CA ASP A 14 16.95 21.19 45.42
C ASP A 14 16.42 22.64 45.45
N GLY A 15 15.51 22.95 46.39
CA GLY A 15 14.95 24.28 46.57
C GLY A 15 13.86 24.64 45.56
N LEU A 16 13.22 23.64 44.93
CA LEU A 16 12.10 23.83 44.01
C LEU A 16 10.73 23.58 44.69
N CYS A 17 9.70 24.22 44.13
CA CYS A 17 8.29 23.95 44.41
C CYS A 17 7.82 22.77 43.53
N GLU A 18 6.80 22.01 43.97
CA GLU A 18 6.21 20.87 43.23
C GLU A 18 5.92 21.20 41.77
N GLN A 19 5.33 22.37 41.52
CA GLN A 19 5.07 22.85 40.17
C GLN A 19 6.34 23.00 39.32
N CYS A 20 7.40 23.57 39.90
CA CYS A 20 8.65 23.81 39.18
C CYS A 20 9.48 22.55 38.97
N GLU A 21 9.37 21.56 39.86
CA GLU A 21 10.01 20.27 39.67
C GLU A 21 9.37 19.50 38.52
N HIS A 22 8.04 19.46 38.43
CA HIS A 22 7.37 18.85 37.27
C HIS A 22 7.73 19.52 35.94
N HIS A 23 7.93 20.83 35.92
CA HIS A 23 8.42 21.52 34.73
C HIS A 23 9.87 21.15 34.38
N LYS A 24 10.71 20.88 35.37
CA LYS A 24 12.09 20.42 35.18
C LYS A 24 12.12 18.98 34.69
N GLU A 25 11.34 18.08 35.29
CA GLU A 25 11.17 16.69 34.83
C GLU A 25 10.63 16.61 33.39
N ALA A 26 9.70 17.50 33.04
CA ALA A 26 9.14 17.57 31.68
C ALA A 26 10.13 18.10 30.63
N GLN A 27 11.13 18.88 31.05
CA GLN A 27 12.19 19.41 30.16
C GLN A 27 13.41 18.50 30.09
N GLU A 28 13.54 17.55 31.02
CA GLU A 28 14.61 16.58 31.01
C GLU A 28 14.38 15.58 29.87
N ALA A 29 15.41 15.36 29.06
CA ALA A 29 15.34 14.48 27.91
C ALA A 29 15.11 13.03 28.37
N ARG A 30 13.84 12.61 28.43
CA ARG A 30 13.44 11.27 28.81
C ARG A 30 13.61 10.31 27.64
N VAL A 31 14.28 9.18 27.88
CA VAL A 31 14.32 8.06 26.93
C VAL A 31 12.91 7.47 26.82
N MET A 32 12.37 7.46 25.61
CA MET A 32 11.03 6.95 25.33
C MET A 32 10.97 5.43 25.53
N SER A 33 9.94 4.96 26.22
CA SER A 33 9.71 3.52 26.41
C SER A 33 9.30 2.84 25.10
N ASP A 34 9.53 1.53 24.99
CA ASP A 34 9.21 0.76 23.78
C ASP A 34 7.71 0.83 23.40
N SER A 35 6.83 0.96 24.39
CA SER A 35 5.38 1.08 24.17
C SER A 35 4.98 2.46 23.64
N GLU A 36 5.60 3.54 24.13
CA GLU A 36 5.38 4.91 23.64
C GLU A 36 5.94 5.09 22.22
N ARG A 37 7.05 4.38 21.92
CA ARG A 37 7.70 4.38 20.61
C ARG A 37 6.80 3.87 19.48
N ILE A 38 5.88 2.95 19.78
CA ILE A 38 4.94 2.38 18.79
C ILE A 38 3.94 3.44 18.28
N ASN A 39 3.63 4.45 19.08
CA ASN A 39 2.68 5.50 18.71
C ASN A 39 3.37 6.78 18.20
N PHE A 40 4.71 6.81 18.23
CA PHE A 40 5.49 7.94 17.76
C PHE A 40 5.67 7.88 16.24
N SER A 41 5.20 8.92 15.55
CA SER A 41 5.32 9.04 14.10
C SER A 41 6.57 9.89 13.77
N GLY A 42 7.74 9.25 13.76
CA GLY A 42 9.01 9.91 13.46
C GLY A 42 10.22 8.97 13.55
N GLN A 43 11.38 9.43 13.08
CA GLN A 43 12.62 8.66 13.15
C GLN A 43 13.23 8.78 14.55
N THR A 44 13.31 7.65 15.27
CA THR A 44 13.94 7.60 16.59
C THR A 44 15.36 7.03 16.49
N ILE A 45 16.29 7.59 17.26
CA ILE A 45 17.68 7.13 17.34
C ILE A 45 17.81 6.39 18.68
N ASN A 46 18.41 5.20 18.66
CA ASN A 46 18.67 4.43 19.87
C ASN A 46 19.85 5.02 20.66
N GLU A 47 20.00 4.60 21.92
CA GLU A 47 21.12 4.99 22.77
C GLU A 47 22.49 4.64 22.17
N ASP A 48 22.56 3.58 21.36
CA ASP A 48 23.76 3.15 20.63
C ASP A 48 24.06 3.98 19.37
N GLY A 49 23.31 5.05 19.12
CA GLY A 49 23.45 5.90 17.92
C GLY A 49 22.93 5.25 16.63
N THR A 50 22.32 4.06 16.74
CA THR A 50 21.70 3.37 15.60
C THR A 50 20.33 3.96 15.30
N ILE A 51 20.02 4.14 14.03
CA ILE A 51 18.69 4.55 13.59
C ILE A 51 17.74 3.37 13.78
N TYR A 52 16.65 3.59 14.51
CA TYR A 52 15.59 2.59 14.59
C TYR A 52 14.82 2.58 13.27
N GLU A 53 15.06 1.54 12.46
CA GLU A 53 14.20 1.24 11.32
C GLU A 53 12.95 0.53 11.84
N GLU A 54 11.87 1.29 12.00
CA GLU A 54 10.56 0.68 12.23
C GLU A 54 10.31 -0.29 11.06
N THR A 55 10.16 -1.58 11.35
CA THR A 55 9.59 -2.55 10.41
C THR A 55 8.12 -2.17 10.25
N LYS A 56 7.96 -1.17 9.40
CA LYS A 56 6.80 -0.42 9.01
C LYS A 56 5.59 -1.34 9.02
N LYS A 57 4.65 -1.10 9.94
CA LYS A 57 3.26 -1.56 9.79
C LYS A 57 2.68 -0.79 8.60
N ILE A 58 2.98 -1.28 7.40
CA ILE A 58 2.63 -0.66 6.13
C ILE A 58 1.11 -0.67 5.98
N HIS A 59 0.49 0.50 6.20
CA HIS A 59 -0.63 0.93 5.38
C HIS A 59 -0.23 0.73 3.90
N PRO A 60 -0.95 -0.06 3.10
CA PRO A 60 -0.53 -0.38 1.74
C PRO A 60 -0.77 0.81 0.81
N GLU A 61 0.16 1.76 0.84
CA GLU A 61 0.29 2.75 -0.22
C GLU A 61 1.16 2.16 -1.33
N LYS A 62 0.54 2.11 -2.51
CA LYS A 62 1.07 1.61 -3.78
C LYS A 62 2.40 2.28 -4.12
N LYS A 63 3.51 1.55 -4.10
CA LYS A 63 4.66 1.85 -4.97
C LYS A 63 5.22 0.58 -5.58
N ALA A 64 5.21 0.57 -6.90
CA ALA A 64 5.85 -0.42 -7.73
C ALA A 64 7.34 -0.49 -7.39
N SER A 65 7.82 -1.69 -7.07
CA SER A 65 9.24 -2.03 -7.16
C SER A 65 9.34 -3.54 -7.38
N HIS A 66 10.05 -3.93 -8.42
CA HIS A 66 10.42 -5.30 -8.71
C HIS A 66 11.19 -5.89 -7.52
N GLY A 67 10.53 -6.73 -6.74
CA GLY A 67 11.10 -7.44 -5.62
C GLY A 67 10.21 -8.63 -5.32
N TYR A 68 10.67 -9.82 -5.70
CA TYR A 68 10.21 -11.14 -5.29
C TYR A 68 9.27 -11.12 -4.07
N ILE A 69 7.97 -11.06 -4.34
CA ILE A 69 6.94 -11.09 -3.31
C ILE A 69 6.83 -12.55 -2.86
N LYS A 70 7.43 -12.87 -1.70
CA LYS A 70 7.04 -14.07 -0.95
C LYS A 70 5.59 -13.88 -0.52
N PHE A 71 4.67 -14.33 -1.36
CA PHE A 71 3.26 -14.36 -1.03
C PHE A 71 3.05 -15.33 0.15
N GLY A 72 2.97 -14.79 1.35
CA GLY A 72 2.47 -15.48 2.53
C GLY A 72 0.95 -15.67 2.43
N ILE A 73 0.48 -16.51 1.51
CA ILE A 73 -0.97 -16.73 1.24
C ILE A 73 -1.64 -17.54 2.38
N LYS A 74 -0.87 -18.11 3.32
CA LYS A 74 -1.42 -19.05 4.29
C LYS A 74 -2.48 -18.44 5.23
N ASN A 75 -2.42 -17.15 5.54
CA ASN A 75 -3.40 -16.46 6.40
C ASN A 75 -4.11 -15.25 5.75
N ALA A 76 -4.23 -15.20 4.41
CA ALA A 76 -5.00 -14.15 3.76
C ALA A 76 -6.51 -14.30 4.04
N SER A 77 -7.17 -13.22 4.47
CA SER A 77 -8.61 -13.20 4.74
C SER A 77 -9.41 -13.68 3.52
N TRP A 78 -10.55 -14.35 3.76
CA TRP A 78 -11.38 -14.93 2.69
C TRP A 78 -11.71 -13.91 1.58
N ARG A 79 -11.88 -12.64 1.96
CA ARG A 79 -12.16 -11.53 1.03
C ARG A 79 -11.04 -11.32 0.01
N VAL A 80 -9.78 -11.46 0.43
CA VAL A 80 -8.61 -11.30 -0.45
C VAL A 80 -8.50 -12.47 -1.45
N LYS A 81 -8.83 -13.69 -1.03
CA LYS A 81 -8.85 -14.86 -1.92
C LYS A 81 -9.91 -14.71 -3.01
N LEU A 82 -11.10 -14.22 -2.66
CA LEU A 82 -12.19 -14.00 -3.62
C LEU A 82 -11.84 -12.86 -4.59
N ALA A 83 -11.30 -11.74 -4.09
CA ALA A 83 -10.87 -10.63 -4.94
C ALA A 83 -9.77 -11.05 -5.94
N LEU A 84 -8.80 -11.86 -5.50
CA LEU A 84 -7.76 -12.39 -6.38
C LEU A 84 -8.33 -13.33 -7.44
N GLY A 85 -9.25 -14.21 -7.05
CA GLY A 85 -9.93 -15.11 -7.98
C GLY A 85 -10.75 -14.35 -9.03
N PHE A 86 -11.50 -13.32 -8.62
CA PHE A 86 -12.27 -12.47 -9.52
C PHE A 86 -11.36 -11.72 -10.52
N LEU A 87 -10.21 -11.23 -10.07
CA LEU A 87 -9.25 -10.56 -10.94
C LEU A 87 -8.71 -11.51 -12.02
N VAL A 88 -8.30 -12.73 -11.63
CA VAL A 88 -7.84 -13.75 -12.58
C VAL A 88 -8.95 -14.12 -13.56
N PHE A 89 -10.19 -14.27 -13.07
CA PHE A 89 -11.35 -14.56 -13.91
C PHE A 89 -11.63 -13.45 -14.94
N CYS A 90 -11.58 -12.18 -14.53
CA CYS A 90 -11.73 -11.05 -15.44
C CYS A 90 -10.66 -11.05 -16.53
N MET A 91 -9.40 -11.33 -16.19
CA MET A 91 -8.33 -11.42 -17.18
C MET A 91 -8.58 -12.56 -18.18
N ALA A 92 -8.99 -13.73 -17.71
CA ALA A 92 -9.35 -14.85 -18.57
C ALA A 92 -10.54 -14.51 -19.49
N ALA A 93 -11.57 -13.84 -18.97
CA ALA A 93 -12.74 -13.43 -19.75
C ALA A 93 -12.37 -12.45 -20.88
N ILE A 94 -11.47 -11.49 -20.63
CA ILE A 94 -10.97 -10.58 -21.66
C ILE A 94 -10.25 -11.36 -22.77
N ILE A 95 -9.36 -12.29 -22.40
CA ILE A 95 -8.60 -13.10 -23.36
C ILE A 95 -9.55 -13.92 -24.24
N ILE A 96 -10.50 -14.62 -23.62
CA ILE A 96 -11.49 -15.44 -24.34
C ILE A 96 -12.38 -14.55 -25.22
N GLY A 97 -12.77 -13.37 -24.75
CA GLY A 97 -13.55 -12.41 -25.53
C GLY A 97 -12.81 -11.94 -26.78
N VAL A 98 -11.53 -11.57 -26.66
CA VAL A 98 -10.72 -11.13 -27.81
C VAL A 98 -10.51 -12.28 -28.80
N ILE A 99 -10.17 -13.47 -28.31
CA ILE A 99 -10.00 -14.66 -29.18
C ILE A 99 -11.31 -15.00 -29.88
N GLY A 100 -12.43 -14.99 -29.15
CA GLY A 100 -13.77 -15.24 -29.71
C GLY A 100 -14.13 -14.24 -30.81
N LEU A 101 -13.80 -12.96 -30.63
CA LEU A 101 -14.05 -11.92 -31.62
C LEU A 101 -13.21 -12.15 -32.89
N ILE A 102 -11.92 -12.50 -32.74
CA ILE A 102 -11.05 -12.83 -33.88
C ILE A 102 -11.58 -14.06 -34.63
N VAL A 103 -11.99 -15.11 -33.92
CA VAL A 103 -12.56 -16.33 -34.51
C VAL A 103 -13.86 -16.02 -35.25
N GLN A 104 -14.70 -15.11 -34.76
CA GLN A 104 -15.93 -14.70 -35.43
C GLN A 104 -15.67 -13.81 -36.67
N LEU A 105 -14.59 -13.04 -36.68
CA LEU A 105 -14.27 -12.11 -37.77
C LEU A 105 -13.83 -12.86 -39.05
N ILE A 106 -13.05 -13.93 -38.89
CA ILE A 106 -12.51 -14.75 -39.99
C ILE A 106 -13.60 -15.31 -40.93
N PRO A 107 -14.67 -15.98 -40.45
CA PRO A 107 -15.71 -16.52 -41.32
C PRO A 107 -16.50 -15.43 -42.04
N VAL A 108 -16.74 -14.29 -41.40
CA VAL A 108 -17.42 -13.16 -42.04
C VAL A 108 -16.61 -12.62 -43.23
N LEU A 109 -15.29 -12.50 -43.04
CA LEU A 109 -14.37 -12.05 -44.08
C LEU A 109 -14.28 -13.04 -45.25
N LEU A 110 -14.30 -14.34 -44.97
CA LEU A 110 -14.35 -15.40 -45.98
C LEU A 110 -15.64 -15.38 -46.81
N VAL A 111 -16.80 -15.17 -46.17
CA VAL A 111 -18.08 -15.08 -46.88
C VAL A 111 -18.10 -13.85 -47.80
N LEU A 112 -17.65 -12.70 -47.31
CA LEU A 112 -17.52 -11.48 -48.12
C LEU A 112 -16.61 -11.69 -49.33
N LEU A 113 -15.46 -12.35 -49.14
CA LEU A 113 -14.56 -12.70 -50.23
C LEU A 113 -15.25 -13.60 -51.27
N GLY A 114 -15.96 -14.64 -50.82
CA GLY A 114 -16.70 -15.54 -51.69
C GLY A 114 -17.76 -14.81 -52.53
N VAL A 115 -18.54 -13.94 -51.90
CA VAL A 115 -19.55 -13.11 -52.58
C VAL A 115 -18.89 -12.18 -53.61
N TYR A 116 -17.76 -11.56 -53.26
CA TYR A 116 -17.01 -10.69 -54.16
C TYR A 116 -16.51 -11.45 -55.41
N ILE A 117 -15.98 -12.67 -55.23
CA ILE A 117 -15.52 -13.52 -56.33
C ILE A 117 -16.69 -13.87 -57.25
N VAL A 118 -17.82 -14.33 -56.69
CA VAL A 118 -19.03 -14.67 -57.47
C VAL A 118 -19.53 -13.45 -58.24
N TYR A 119 -19.64 -12.28 -57.60
CA TYR A 119 -20.05 -11.06 -58.26
C TYR A 119 -19.12 -10.70 -59.43
N THR A 120 -17.81 -10.85 -59.24
CA THR A 120 -16.82 -10.57 -60.28
C THR A 120 -16.94 -11.53 -61.46
N LEU A 121 -17.17 -12.83 -61.20
CA LEU A 121 -17.40 -13.84 -62.24
C LEU A 121 -18.70 -13.60 -63.01
N VAL A 122 -19.80 -13.30 -62.31
CA VAL A 122 -21.10 -12.98 -62.95
C VAL A 122 -20.94 -11.73 -63.81
N LYS A 123 -20.29 -10.68 -63.31
CA LYS A 123 -20.02 -9.45 -64.07
C LYS A 123 -19.12 -9.70 -65.28
N ALA A 124 -18.17 -10.63 -65.19
CA ALA A 124 -17.31 -10.99 -66.31
C ALA A 124 -18.03 -11.85 -67.37
N LEU A 125 -19.01 -12.68 -66.96
CA LEU A 125 -19.82 -13.51 -67.85
C LEU A 125 -20.95 -12.76 -68.54
N PHE A 126 -21.52 -11.74 -67.89
CA PHE A 126 -22.61 -10.90 -68.43
C PHE A 126 -22.10 -9.63 -69.14
N ARG A 127 -20.79 -9.52 -69.38
CA ARG A 127 -20.17 -8.44 -70.15
C ARG A 127 -19.69 -8.98 -71.49
#